data_AF-A0A2N6FD99-F1
#
_entry.id   AF-A0A2N6FD99-F1
#
_cell.length_a   1.000
_cell.length_b   1.000
_cell.length_c   1.000
_cell.angle_alpha   90.00
_cell.angle_beta   90.00
_cell.angle_gamma   90.00
#
_symmetry.space_group_name_H-M   'P 1'
#
loop_
_entity.id
_entity.type
_entity.pdbx_description
1 polymer ?
#
loop_
_entity_poly.entity_id
_entity_poly.type
_entity_poly.pdbx_seq_one_letter_code
_entity_poly.pdbx_strand_id
1 'polypeptide(L)'
;MPDQSALNELEQTARTRRGEIRKMLNLARSGHTGGSLSAIDLMTALFFHKMRHDPGNPQWVERDRFVLSKGHAAPALYACLTHAGLTPAHLVEAAERVMQRK
;
A
#
# COMPACT_ATOMS: atom_id res chain seq x y z
N MET A 1 4.67 3.90 22.46
CA MET A 1 3.46 3.85 21.62
C MET A 1 3.33 5.19 20.91
N PRO A 2 2.79 5.26 19.68
CA PRO A 2 2.47 6.55 19.06
C PRO A 2 1.55 7.36 19.98
N ASP A 3 1.72 8.68 19.99
CA ASP A 3 0.78 9.57 20.68
C ASP A 3 -0.55 9.66 19.91
N GLN A 4 -1.52 10.36 20.48
CA GLN A 4 -2.84 10.47 19.89
C GLN A 4 -2.83 11.19 18.52
N SER A 5 -1.92 12.15 18.32
CA SER A 5 -1.81 12.87 17.05
C SER A 5 -1.33 11.92 15.95
N ALA A 6 -0.25 11.17 16.22
CA ALA A 6 0.30 10.19 15.30
C ALA A 6 -0.71 9.06 14.99
N LEU A 7 -1.51 8.63 15.98
CA LEU A 7 -2.59 7.67 15.74
C LEU A 7 -3.64 8.22 14.77
N ASN A 8 -4.11 9.45 14.99
CA ASN A 8 -5.08 10.10 14.11
C ASN A 8 -4.54 10.25 12.67
N GLU A 9 -3.26 10.57 12.52
CA GLU A 9 -2.60 10.63 11.21
C GLU A 9 -2.56 9.28 10.51
N LEU A 10 -2.27 8.19 11.24
CA LEU A 10 -2.29 6.83 10.70
C LEU A 10 -3.70 6.39 10.30
N GLU A 11 -4.72 6.72 11.09
CA GLU A 11 -6.12 6.44 10.74
C GLU A 11 -6.55 7.17 9.48
N GLN A 12 -6.24 8.47 9.39
CA GLN A 12 -6.55 9.27 8.21
C GLN A 12 -5.78 8.77 6.98
N THR A 13 -4.52 8.39 7.18
CA THR A 13 -3.67 7.76 6.17
C THR A 13 -4.35 6.49 5.65
N ALA A 14 -4.70 5.54 6.51
CA ALA A 14 -5.37 4.30 6.13
C ALA A 14 -6.72 4.56 5.44
N ARG A 15 -7.50 5.55 5.89
CA ARG A 15 -8.77 5.96 5.28
C ARG A 15 -8.58 6.42 3.83
N THR A 16 -7.58 7.26 3.56
CA THR A 16 -7.25 7.69 2.20
C THR A 16 -6.88 6.50 1.32
N ARG A 17 -6.03 5.60 1.80
CA ARG A 17 -5.60 4.41 1.03
C ARG A 17 -6.77 3.45 0.73
N ARG A 18 -7.77 3.32 1.60
CA ARG A 18 -9.01 2.58 1.28
C ARG A 18 -9.72 3.13 0.04
N GLY A 19 -9.77 4.46 -0.09
CA GLY A 19 -10.34 5.12 -1.26
C GLY A 19 -9.57 4.81 -2.53
N GLU A 20 -8.24 4.75 -2.45
CA GLU A 20 -7.36 4.40 -3.56
C GLU A 20 -7.52 2.95 -3.97
N ILE A 21 -7.48 2.01 -3.02
CA ILE A 21 -7.74 0.58 -3.27
C ILE A 21 -9.05 0.41 -4.04
N ARG A 22 -10.10 1.14 -3.65
CA ARG A 22 -11.38 1.09 -4.36
C ARG A 22 -11.27 1.61 -5.80
N LYS A 23 -10.53 2.69 -6.03
CA LYS A 23 -10.27 3.24 -7.38
C LYS A 23 -9.50 2.23 -8.24
N MET A 24 -8.40 1.68 -7.72
CA MET A 24 -7.57 0.69 -8.41
C MET A 24 -8.38 -0.53 -8.83
N LEU A 25 -9.15 -1.10 -7.90
CA LEU A 25 -10.02 -2.26 -8.17
C LEU A 25 -11.13 -1.94 -9.18
N ASN A 26 -11.73 -0.74 -9.09
CA ASN A 26 -12.75 -0.31 -10.04
C ASN A 26 -12.19 -0.16 -11.45
N LEU A 27 -11.01 0.47 -11.59
CA LEU A 27 -10.31 0.60 -12.85
C LEU A 27 -9.95 -0.78 -13.41
N ALA A 28 -9.34 -1.66 -12.63
CA ALA A 28 -8.96 -3.00 -13.05
C ALA A 28 -10.15 -3.92 -13.39
N ARG A 29 -11.39 -3.58 -12.98
CA ARG A 29 -12.60 -4.42 -13.09
C ARG A 29 -12.42 -5.84 -12.51
N SER A 30 -11.46 -6.02 -11.61
CA SER A 30 -11.05 -7.30 -11.06
C SER A 30 -10.28 -7.11 -9.75
N GLY A 31 -10.14 -8.17 -8.95
CA GLY A 31 -9.32 -8.19 -7.74
C GLY A 31 -10.07 -8.56 -6.46
N HIS A 32 -9.37 -8.52 -5.32
CA HIS A 32 -9.88 -8.98 -4.03
C HIS A 32 -10.05 -7.82 -3.04
N THR A 33 -11.24 -7.23 -3.04
CA THR A 33 -11.60 -6.06 -2.21
C THR A 33 -11.41 -6.33 -0.71
N GLY A 34 -12.03 -7.39 -0.19
CA GLY A 34 -12.00 -7.69 1.25
C GLY A 34 -10.60 -7.96 1.79
N GLY A 35 -9.77 -8.69 1.04
CA GLY A 35 -8.40 -9.01 1.44
C GLY A 35 -7.50 -7.77 1.51
N SER A 36 -7.74 -6.79 0.63
CA SER A 36 -6.99 -5.53 0.57
C SER A 36 -7.45 -4.55 1.66
N LEU A 37 -8.77 -4.34 1.79
CA LEU A 37 -9.32 -3.40 2.78
C LEU A 37 -9.10 -3.85 4.22
N SER A 38 -9.09 -5.16 4.50
CA SER A 38 -8.80 -5.69 5.83
C SER A 38 -7.32 -5.56 6.23
N ALA A 39 -6.40 -5.43 5.27
CA ALA A 39 -4.96 -5.35 5.52
C ALA A 39 -4.48 -3.94 5.83
N ILE A 40 -5.21 -2.92 5.36
CA ILE A 40 -4.62 -1.61 5.10
C ILE A 40 -4.24 -0.84 6.36
N ASP A 41 -4.91 -1.05 7.49
CA ASP A 41 -4.54 -0.41 8.76
C ASP A 41 -3.19 -0.94 9.27
N LEU A 42 -3.01 -2.26 9.26
CA LEU A 42 -1.75 -2.89 9.64
C LEU A 42 -0.62 -2.46 8.70
N MET A 43 -0.86 -2.51 7.39
CA MET A 43 0.14 -2.08 6.41
C MET A 43 0.47 -0.59 6.56
N THR A 44 -0.52 0.24 6.87
CA THR A 44 -0.29 1.67 7.16
C THR A 44 0.62 1.86 8.37
N ALA A 45 0.34 1.18 9.48
CA ALA A 45 1.18 1.24 10.68
C ALA A 45 2.60 0.72 10.41
N LEU A 46 2.75 -0.33 9.59
CA LEU A 46 4.05 -0.86 9.22
C LEU A 46 4.84 0.12 8.35
N PHE A 47 4.28 0.57 7.22
CA PHE A 47 5.01 1.39 6.25
C PHE A 47 5.26 2.83 6.70
N PHE A 48 4.37 3.40 7.53
CA PHE A 48 4.43 4.82 7.89
C PHE A 48 4.76 5.07 9.37
N HIS A 49 5.02 4.03 10.15
CA HIS A 49 5.40 4.20 11.56
C HIS A 49 6.43 3.20 12.10
N LYS A 50 6.40 1.92 11.70
CA LYS A 50 7.28 0.89 12.30
C LYS A 50 8.47 0.47 11.46
N MET A 51 8.28 0.23 10.16
CA MET A 51 9.35 -0.27 9.30
C MET A 51 10.29 0.85 8.92
N ARG A 52 11.58 0.53 8.90
CA ARG A 52 12.65 1.36 8.37
C ARG A 52 12.86 0.99 6.91
N HIS A 53 12.66 1.96 6.03
CA HIS A 53 12.95 1.85 4.61
C HIS A 53 13.39 3.23 4.11
N ASP A 54 14.10 3.24 2.99
CA ASP A 54 14.56 4.46 2.34
C ASP A 54 14.18 4.41 0.84
N PRO A 55 13.24 5.25 0.39
CA PRO A 55 12.88 5.37 -1.02
C PRO A 55 14.04 5.80 -1.92
N GLY A 56 15.00 6.57 -1.39
CA GLY A 56 16.21 6.97 -2.10
C GLY A 56 17.25 5.86 -2.19
N ASN A 57 17.14 4.82 -1.35
CA ASN A 57 18.01 3.66 -1.37
C ASN A 57 17.24 2.33 -1.19
N PRO A 58 16.50 1.88 -2.24
CA PRO A 58 15.72 0.64 -2.17
C PRO A 58 16.56 -0.62 -1.91
N GLN A 59 17.87 -0.56 -2.18
CA GLN A 59 18.82 -1.65 -1.97
C GLN A 59 19.49 -1.61 -0.58
N TRP A 60 19.07 -0.69 0.31
CA TRP A 60 19.58 -0.61 1.67
C TRP A 60 19.50 -1.98 2.36
N VAL A 61 20.68 -2.53 2.73
CA VAL A 61 20.83 -3.90 3.23
C VAL A 61 20.09 -4.12 4.55
N GLU A 62 20.17 -3.14 5.45
CA GLU A 62 19.58 -3.19 6.80
C GLU A 62 18.12 -2.73 6.87
N ARG A 63 17.48 -2.45 5.72
CA ARG A 63 16.07 -2.08 5.69
C ARG A 63 15.21 -3.23 6.18
N ASP A 64 14.10 -2.90 6.80
CA ASP A 64 13.09 -3.90 7.13
C ASP A 64 12.42 -4.39 5.84
N ARG A 65 12.08 -5.68 5.78
CA ARG A 65 11.50 -6.32 4.59
C ARG A 65 10.06 -6.72 4.84
N PHE A 66 9.17 -6.32 3.94
CA PHE A 66 7.77 -6.71 3.96
C PHE A 66 7.49 -7.76 2.87
N VAL A 67 6.89 -8.88 3.25
CA VAL A 67 6.46 -9.93 2.33
C VAL A 67 4.95 -10.11 2.43
N LEU A 68 4.22 -9.81 1.35
CA LEU A 68 2.79 -10.03 1.29
C LEU A 68 2.48 -11.47 0.88
N SER A 69 2.44 -12.40 1.84
CA SER A 69 2.11 -13.80 1.56
C SER A 69 0.70 -13.97 0.96
N LYS A 70 -0.26 -13.13 1.36
CA LYS A 70 -1.60 -13.06 0.75
C LYS A 70 -1.58 -12.21 -0.53
N GLY A 71 -0.91 -12.70 -1.56
CA GLY A 71 -0.65 -11.94 -2.80
C GLY A 71 -1.89 -11.35 -3.47
N HIS A 72 -3.08 -11.92 -3.24
CA HIS A 72 -4.35 -11.37 -3.73
C HIS A 72 -4.71 -9.99 -3.15
N ALA A 73 -4.09 -9.56 -2.04
CA ALA A 73 -4.23 -8.23 -1.45
C ALA A 73 -3.26 -7.19 -2.03
N ALA A 74 -2.68 -7.44 -3.22
CA ALA A 74 -1.73 -6.57 -3.89
C ALA A 74 -2.14 -5.09 -3.99
N PRO A 75 -3.42 -4.71 -4.22
CA PRO A 75 -3.82 -3.30 -4.22
C PRO A 75 -3.46 -2.56 -2.93
N ALA A 76 -3.55 -3.19 -1.76
CA ALA A 76 -3.14 -2.57 -0.51
C ALA A 76 -1.63 -2.31 -0.46
N LEU A 77 -0.83 -3.24 -1.01
CA LEU A 77 0.62 -3.06 -1.13
C LEU A 77 0.98 -1.95 -2.08
N TYR A 78 0.33 -1.87 -3.24
CA TYR A 78 0.58 -0.81 -4.22
C TYR A 78 0.24 0.58 -3.66
N ALA A 79 -0.85 0.71 -2.88
CA ALA A 79 -1.16 1.94 -2.17
C ALA A 79 -0.03 2.32 -1.19
N CYS A 80 0.45 1.38 -0.37
CA CYS A 80 1.53 1.65 0.58
C CYS A 80 2.85 2.01 -0.11
N LEU A 81 3.28 1.26 -1.14
CA LEU A 81 4.54 1.49 -1.84
C LEU A 81 4.58 2.83 -2.57
N THR A 82 3.48 3.19 -3.24
CA THR A 82 3.39 4.47 -3.97
C THR A 82 3.51 5.66 -3.02
N HIS A 83 2.78 5.62 -1.90
CA HIS A 83 2.80 6.69 -0.91
C HIS A 83 4.06 6.72 -0.05
N ALA A 84 4.72 5.57 0.12
CA ALA A 84 6.04 5.51 0.73
C ALA A 84 7.13 6.03 -0.22
N GLY A 85 6.83 6.31 -1.50
CA GLY A 85 7.83 6.72 -2.49
C GLY A 85 8.68 5.57 -3.03
N LEU A 86 8.39 4.32 -2.67
CA LEU A 86 9.14 3.13 -3.07
C LEU A 86 8.85 2.69 -4.51
N THR A 87 7.71 3.12 -5.07
CA THR A 87 7.30 2.82 -6.45
C THR A 87 6.66 4.06 -7.09
N PRO A 88 7.00 4.41 -8.34
CA PRO A 88 6.31 5.46 -9.08
C PRO A 88 4.82 5.17 -9.29
N ALA A 89 3.96 6.18 -9.09
CA ALA A 89 2.50 6.04 -9.22
C ALA A 89 2.04 5.51 -10.59
N HIS A 90 2.71 5.94 -11.68
CA HIS A 90 2.36 5.52 -13.04
C HIS A 90 2.55 4.01 -13.27
N LEU A 91 3.41 3.33 -12.50
CA LEU A 91 3.59 1.87 -12.62
C LEU A 91 2.39 1.11 -12.06
N VAL A 92 1.73 1.66 -11.04
CA VAL A 92 0.50 1.08 -10.49
C VAL A 92 -0.65 1.24 -11.48
N GLU A 93 -0.80 2.42 -12.07
CA GLU A 93 -1.78 2.67 -13.14
C GLU A 93 -1.56 1.76 -14.35
N ALA A 94 -0.30 1.54 -14.73
CA ALA A 94 0.05 0.62 -15.82
C ALA A 94 -0.33 -0.83 -15.47
N ALA A 95 -0.05 -1.29 -14.25
CA ALA A 95 -0.42 -2.64 -13.79
C ALA A 95 -1.94 -2.86 -13.84
N GLU A 96 -2.73 -1.87 -13.45
CA GLU A 96 -4.19 -1.91 -13.51
C GLU A 96 -4.72 -2.06 -14.95
N ARG A 97 -4.09 -1.37 -15.91
CA ARG A 97 -4.47 -1.45 -17.34
C ARG A 97 -4.13 -2.81 -17.95
N VAL A 98 -3.02 -3.42 -17.56
CA VAL A 98 -2.64 -4.77 -18.05
C VAL A 98 -3.63 -5.82 -17.55
N MET A 99 -4.13 -5.70 -16.32
CA MET A 99 -5.12 -6.64 -15.75
C MET A 99 -6.46 -6.64 -16.50
N GLN A 100 -6.78 -5.59 -17.25
CA GLN A 100 -8.00 -5.50 -18.06
C GLN A 100 -7.90 -6.22 -19.42
N ARG A 101 -6.71 -6.66 -19.86
CA ARG A 101 -6.49 -7.27 -21.18
C ARG A 101 -6.86 -8.76 -21.25
N LYS A 102 -7.88 -9.20 -20.50
CA LYS A 102 -8.43 -10.55 -20.62
C LYS A 102 -9.66 -10.55 -21.51
#